data_AF-A0AAD8IKJ3-F1
#
_entry.id   AF-A0AAD8IKJ3-F1
#
_cell.length_a   1.000
_cell.length_b   1.000
_cell.length_c   1.000
_cell.angle_alpha   90.00
_cell.angle_beta   90.00
_cell.angle_gamma   90.00
#
_symmetry.space_group_name_H-M   'P 1'
#
loop_
_entity.id
_entity.type
_entity.pdbx_description
1 polymer ?
#
loop_
_entity_poly.entity_id
_entity_poly.type
_entity_poly.pdbx_seq_one_letter_code
_entity_poly.pdbx_strand_id
1 'polypeptide(L)'
;MALINPGSSPPEVLELEKNSIGSTKTTKLVLHDVILRVCLFATTLTSLIALVTSKQTEMIPVPYPPYGASVSAKFTDSPAFVYSSAALSVTCLYSIITTILSFLALIKRSATSTKLMSCVFAIDVLLLGILASATGAAGEVAYLGLKGNSNVGWQKICNVYDSYCRHVGFSVLISIFASIVLSLLIILYIITISRR
;
A
#
# COMPACT_ATOMS: atom_id res chain seq x y z
N MET A 1 -21.36 52.64 40.92
CA MET A 1 -20.41 51.52 40.71
C MET A 1 -21.06 50.57 39.70
N ALA A 2 -20.80 50.77 38.41
CA ALA A 2 -21.35 49.94 37.34
C ALA A 2 -20.38 48.79 37.07
N LEU A 3 -20.86 47.56 37.20
CA LEU A 3 -20.11 46.34 36.89
C LEU A 3 -20.04 46.18 35.36
N ILE A 4 -18.83 46.28 34.81
CA ILE A 4 -18.51 45.95 33.43
C ILE A 4 -18.50 44.42 33.34
N ASN A 5 -19.42 43.85 32.56
CA ASN A 5 -19.50 42.42 32.30
C ASN A 5 -18.65 42.09 31.06
N PRO A 6 -17.56 41.31 31.16
CA PRO A 6 -16.76 40.94 30.00
C PRO A 6 -17.22 39.57 29.50
N GLY A 7 -17.87 39.48 28.34
CA GLY A 7 -18.03 38.15 27.72
C GLY A 7 -19.16 37.89 26.74
N SER A 8 -19.56 38.84 25.89
CA SER A 8 -20.28 38.49 24.66
C SER A 8 -19.43 38.89 23.45
N SER A 9 -18.57 37.98 23.00
CA SER A 9 -17.91 38.12 21.70
C SER A 9 -18.99 38.23 20.61
N PRO A 10 -18.88 39.17 19.65
CA PRO A 10 -19.85 39.31 18.57
C PRO A 10 -19.98 37.99 17.79
N PRO A 11 -21.19 37.62 17.33
CA PRO A 11 -21.43 36.37 16.59
C PRO A 11 -20.51 36.23 15.37
N GLU A 12 -20.09 37.34 14.77
CA GLU A 12 -19.18 37.43 13.63
C GLU A 12 -17.77 36.85 13.90
N VAL A 13 -17.25 37.01 15.13
CA VAL A 13 -15.92 36.51 15.51
C VAL A 13 -15.94 34.99 15.68
N LEU A 14 -17.05 34.45 16.21
CA LEU A 14 -17.25 33.00 16.37
C LEU A 14 -17.41 32.30 15.01
N GLU A 15 -18.08 32.95 14.06
CA GLU A 15 -18.20 32.44 12.69
C GLU A 15 -16.88 32.50 11.93
N LEU A 16 -16.09 33.57 12.08
CA LEU A 16 -14.74 33.66 11.51
C LEU A 16 -13.80 32.59 12.07
N GLU A 17 -13.83 32.32 13.37
CA GLU A 17 -13.01 31.26 13.97
C GLU A 17 -13.45 29.88 13.50
N LYS A 18 -14.76 29.60 13.46
CA LYS A 18 -15.32 28.34 12.97
C LYS A 18 -15.01 28.11 11.49
N ASN A 19 -15.07 29.15 10.65
CA ASN A 19 -14.73 29.11 9.24
C ASN A 19 -13.22 28.96 9.02
N SER A 20 -12.39 29.63 9.83
CA SER A 20 -10.93 29.51 9.81
C SER A 20 -10.48 28.10 10.24
N ILE A 21 -11.07 27.55 11.31
CA ILE A 21 -10.82 26.19 11.79
C ILE A 21 -11.31 25.15 10.78
N GLY A 22 -12.50 25.34 10.18
CA GLY A 22 -13.05 24.46 9.16
C GLY A 22 -12.20 24.43 7.88
N SER A 23 -11.75 25.59 7.43
CA SER A 23 -10.85 25.75 6.28
C SER A 23 -9.49 25.09 6.55
N THR A 24 -8.90 25.34 7.73
CA THR A 24 -7.61 24.75 8.14
C THR A 24 -7.68 23.22 8.25
N LYS A 25 -8.78 22.66 8.78
CA LYS A 25 -8.98 21.20 8.88
C LYS A 25 -9.11 20.56 7.49
N THR A 26 -9.84 21.21 6.57
CA THR A 26 -10.05 20.72 5.20
C THR A 26 -8.75 20.71 4.39
N THR A 27 -7.93 21.77 4.49
CA THR A 27 -6.61 21.81 3.82
C THR A 27 -5.67 20.72 4.33
N LYS A 28 -5.68 20.42 5.64
CA LYS A 28 -4.87 19.34 6.23
C LYS A 28 -5.29 17.95 5.75
N LEU A 29 -6.60 17.68 5.63
CA LEU A 29 -7.13 16.42 5.11
C LEU A 29 -6.70 16.19 3.65
N VAL A 30 -6.80 17.23 2.82
CA VAL A 30 -6.39 17.17 1.41
C VAL A 30 -4.88 16.94 1.28
N LEU A 31 -4.06 17.63 2.08
CA LEU A 31 -2.61 17.40 2.09
C LEU A 31 -2.29 15.96 2.50
N HIS A 32 -2.98 15.43 3.51
CA HIS A 32 -2.76 14.09 4.01
C HIS A 32 -3.17 13.00 2.99
N ASP A 33 -4.29 13.17 2.26
CA ASP A 33 -4.67 12.29 1.15
C ASP A 33 -3.57 12.24 0.08
N VAL A 34 -3.06 13.40 -0.34
CA VAL A 34 -1.98 13.48 -1.35
C VAL A 34 -0.72 12.78 -0.87
N ILE A 35 -0.30 13.01 0.37
CA ILE A 35 0.88 12.35 0.95
C ILE A 35 0.69 10.83 0.95
N LEU A 36 -0.46 10.34 1.40
CA LEU A 36 -0.72 8.89 1.45
C LEU A 36 -0.77 8.26 0.04
N ARG A 37 -1.30 8.95 -0.97
CA ARG A 37 -1.26 8.47 -2.37
C ARG A 37 0.16 8.37 -2.92
N VAL A 38 1.01 9.34 -2.59
CA VAL A 38 2.43 9.29 -2.97
C VAL A 38 3.16 8.18 -2.22
N CYS A 39 2.90 8.00 -0.92
CA CYS A 39 3.44 6.90 -0.14
C CYS A 39 2.98 5.53 -0.68
N LEU A 40 1.72 5.40 -1.08
CA LEU A 40 1.20 4.18 -1.70
C LEU A 40 1.93 3.85 -3.00
N PHE A 41 2.15 4.85 -3.86
CA PHE A 41 2.91 4.67 -5.09
C PHE A 41 4.34 4.22 -4.80
N ALA A 42 5.05 4.90 -3.90
CA ALA A 42 6.44 4.57 -3.58
C ALA A 42 6.58 3.16 -3.01
N THR A 43 5.67 2.75 -2.13
CA THR A 43 5.69 1.43 -1.47
C THR A 43 5.35 0.31 -2.44
N THR A 44 4.29 0.46 -3.25
CA THR A 44 3.91 -0.54 -4.26
C THR A 44 4.98 -0.70 -5.33
N LEU A 45 5.58 0.39 -5.79
CA LEU A 45 6.69 0.36 -6.75
C LEU A 45 7.93 -0.33 -6.17
N THR A 46 8.31 0.03 -4.94
CA THR A 46 9.48 -0.57 -4.27
C THR A 46 9.28 -2.06 -4.05
N SER A 47 8.10 -2.46 -3.58
CA SER A 47 7.76 -3.88 -3.40
C SER A 47 7.73 -4.62 -4.73
N LEU A 48 7.13 -4.05 -5.78
CA LEU A 48 7.10 -4.67 -7.10
C LEU A 48 8.51 -4.89 -7.66
N ILE A 49 9.37 -3.87 -7.56
CA ILE A 49 10.76 -3.98 -8.00
C ILE A 49 11.47 -5.06 -7.20
N ALA A 50 11.40 -5.04 -5.87
CA ALA A 50 12.04 -6.05 -5.01
C ALA A 50 11.57 -7.48 -5.33
N LEU A 51 10.28 -7.66 -5.64
CA LEU A 51 9.73 -8.96 -6.03
C LEU A 51 10.20 -9.41 -7.41
N VAL A 52 10.18 -8.52 -8.40
CA VAL A 52 10.55 -8.86 -9.79
C VAL A 52 12.07 -9.02 -9.96
N THR A 53 12.87 -8.30 -9.18
CA THR A 53 14.33 -8.44 -9.14
C THR A 53 14.79 -9.65 -8.31
N SER A 54 13.88 -10.31 -7.59
CA SER A 54 14.17 -11.58 -6.91
C SER A 54 14.39 -12.71 -7.93
N LYS A 55 15.61 -12.76 -8.48
CA LYS A 55 16.09 -13.83 -9.34
C LYS A 55 17.40 -14.32 -8.73
N GLN A 56 17.43 -15.57 -8.29
CA GLN A 56 18.66 -16.20 -7.82
C GLN A 56 18.77 -17.59 -8.44
N THR A 57 19.90 -17.82 -9.13
CA THR A 57 20.22 -19.11 -9.73
C THR A 57 21.32 -19.74 -8.88
N GLU A 58 21.01 -20.85 -8.22
CA GLU A 58 21.97 -21.59 -7.40
C GLU A 58 22.18 -22.99 -7.99
N MET A 59 23.36 -23.54 -7.79
CA MET A 59 23.70 -24.91 -8.17
C MET A 59 23.23 -25.85 -7.07
N ILE A 60 22.20 -26.66 -7.34
CA ILE A 60 21.75 -27.70 -6.40
C ILE A 60 22.46 -29.01 -6.75
N PRO A 61 23.10 -29.70 -5.78
CA PRO A 61 23.64 -31.02 -6.02
C PRO A 61 22.52 -32.01 -6.34
N VAL A 62 22.61 -32.65 -7.50
CA VAL A 62 21.65 -33.67 -7.95
C VAL A 62 22.28 -35.06 -7.84
N PRO A 63 21.49 -36.12 -7.52
CA PRO A 63 22.01 -37.47 -7.33
C PRO A 63 22.45 -38.15 -8.64
N TYR A 64 22.33 -37.49 -9.79
CA TYR A 64 22.69 -38.01 -11.12
C TYR A 64 23.69 -37.09 -11.83
N PRO A 65 24.58 -37.62 -12.70
CA PRO A 65 25.52 -36.79 -13.46
C PRO A 65 24.79 -35.83 -14.43
N PRO A 66 25.21 -34.55 -14.55
CA PRO A 66 26.31 -33.92 -13.83
C PRO A 66 25.85 -33.62 -12.39
N TYR A 67 26.66 -33.96 -11.39
CA TYR A 67 26.35 -33.91 -9.94
C TYR A 67 26.02 -32.51 -9.36
N GLY A 68 25.65 -31.56 -10.22
CA GLY A 68 25.04 -30.28 -9.91
C GLY A 68 24.14 -29.86 -11.08
N ALA A 69 22.91 -29.47 -10.75
CA ALA A 69 22.00 -28.82 -11.67
C ALA A 69 21.84 -27.36 -11.25
N SER A 70 22.00 -26.43 -12.18
CA SER A 70 21.66 -25.02 -11.96
C SER A 70 20.14 -24.89 -11.89
N VAL A 71 19.58 -24.92 -10.68
CA VAL A 71 18.14 -24.70 -10.49
C VAL A 71 17.95 -23.21 -10.23
N SER A 72 17.40 -22.54 -11.23
CA SER A 72 17.02 -21.14 -11.13
C SER A 72 15.72 -21.05 -10.34
N ALA A 73 15.75 -20.40 -9.18
CA ALA A 73 14.54 -20.05 -8.45
C ALA A 73 14.09 -18.66 -8.92
N LYS A 74 12.97 -18.61 -9.65
CA LYS A 74 12.36 -17.37 -10.14
C LYS A 74 11.04 -17.14 -9.42
N PHE A 75 10.66 -15.87 -9.28
CA PHE A 75 9.33 -15.50 -8.79
C PHE A 75 8.19 -16.09 -9.64
N THR A 76 8.44 -16.46 -10.90
CA THR A 76 7.47 -17.10 -11.80
C THR A 76 7.15 -18.55 -11.43
N ASP A 77 8.00 -19.19 -10.63
CA ASP A 77 7.88 -20.62 -10.35
C ASP A 77 6.87 -20.89 -9.23
N SER A 78 6.45 -19.85 -8.51
CA SER A 78 5.40 -19.94 -7.48
C SER A 78 4.20 -19.08 -7.86
N PRO A 79 2.99 -19.67 -7.99
CA PRO A 79 1.79 -18.94 -8.39
C PRO A 79 1.43 -17.82 -7.39
N ALA A 80 1.81 -17.96 -6.11
CA ALA A 80 1.60 -16.94 -5.09
C ALA A 80 2.38 -15.64 -5.38
N PHE A 81 3.66 -15.75 -5.80
CA PHE A 81 4.47 -14.57 -6.12
C PHE A 81 4.05 -13.93 -7.45
N VAL A 82 3.61 -14.73 -8.43
CA VAL A 82 3.01 -14.23 -9.66
C VAL A 82 1.74 -13.41 -9.34
N TYR A 83 0.84 -13.95 -8.51
CA TYR A 83 -0.36 -13.25 -8.09
C TYR A 83 -0.04 -11.94 -7.35
N SER A 84 0.92 -11.96 -6.41
CA SER A 84 1.38 -10.76 -5.71
C SER A 84 1.98 -9.72 -6.66
N SER A 85 2.78 -10.13 -7.66
CA SER A 85 3.35 -9.22 -8.65
C SER A 85 2.28 -8.55 -9.52
N ALA A 86 1.25 -9.31 -9.92
CA ALA A 86 0.13 -8.78 -10.68
C ALA A 86 -0.69 -7.78 -9.86
N ALA A 87 -1.00 -8.11 -8.60
CA ALA A 87 -1.71 -7.22 -7.68
C ALA A 87 -0.94 -5.90 -7.45
N LEU A 88 0.38 -5.99 -7.22
CA LEU A 88 1.25 -4.82 -7.05
C LEU A 88 1.29 -3.95 -8.32
N SER A 89 1.36 -4.56 -9.51
CA SER A 89 1.35 -3.84 -10.79
C SER A 89 0.05 -3.04 -11.00
N VAL A 90 -1.09 -3.68 -10.78
CA VAL A 90 -2.41 -3.02 -10.89
C VAL A 90 -2.53 -1.87 -9.88
N THR A 91 -2.12 -2.11 -8.64
CA THR A 91 -2.16 -1.08 -7.58
C THR A 91 -1.22 0.09 -7.89
N CYS A 92 -0.03 -0.19 -8.42
CA CYS A 92 0.95 0.84 -8.83
C CYS A 92 0.39 1.74 -9.94
N LEU A 93 -0.15 1.14 -11.02
CA LEU A 93 -0.78 1.89 -12.12
C LEU A 93 -1.95 2.75 -11.64
N TYR A 94 -2.80 2.18 -10.79
CA TYR A 94 -3.91 2.90 -10.19
C TYR A 94 -3.44 4.07 -9.31
N SER A 95 -2.38 3.88 -8.51
CA SER A 95 -1.81 4.91 -7.65
C SER A 95 -1.25 6.09 -8.47
N ILE A 96 -0.63 5.82 -9.63
CA ILE A 96 -0.18 6.89 -10.55
C ILE A 96 -1.38 7.71 -11.03
N ILE A 97 -2.41 7.04 -11.55
CA ILE A 97 -3.60 7.70 -12.10
C ILE A 97 -4.27 8.58 -11.03
N THR A 98 -4.49 8.03 -9.83
CA THR A 98 -5.16 8.78 -8.76
C THR A 98 -4.32 9.91 -8.19
N THR A 99 -2.98 9.77 -8.15
CA THR A 99 -2.07 10.86 -7.76
C THR A 99 -2.13 12.01 -8.76
N ILE A 100 -2.10 11.72 -10.06
CA ILE A 100 -2.23 12.74 -11.12
C ILE A 100 -3.58 13.44 -11.02
N LEU A 101 -4.68 12.69 -10.85
CA LEU A 101 -6.02 13.26 -10.69
C LEU A 101 -6.09 14.20 -9.47
N SER A 102 -5.50 13.80 -8.35
CA SER A 102 -5.46 14.60 -7.12
C SER A 102 -4.65 15.88 -7.31
N PHE A 103 -3.50 15.80 -7.99
CA PHE A 103 -2.65 16.95 -8.31
C PHE A 103 -3.36 17.94 -9.27
N LEU A 104 -4.05 17.43 -10.29
CA LEU A 104 -4.82 18.26 -11.21
C LEU A 104 -6.01 18.94 -10.52
N ALA A 105 -6.66 18.27 -9.57
CA ALA A 105 -7.75 18.85 -8.78
C ALA A 105 -7.25 20.01 -7.90
N LEU A 106 -6.05 19.89 -7.33
CA LEU A 106 -5.39 20.95 -6.57
C LEU A 106 -5.10 22.18 -7.43
N ILE A 107 -4.50 21.99 -8.61
CA ILE A 107 -4.13 23.09 -9.52
C ILE A 107 -5.37 23.82 -10.02
N LYS A 108 -6.39 23.08 -10.46
CA LYS A 108 -7.59 23.68 -11.06
C LYS A 108 -8.58 24.25 -10.03
N ARG A 109 -8.32 24.10 -8.72
CA ARG A 109 -9.27 24.41 -7.62
C ARG A 109 -10.69 23.88 -7.94
N SER A 110 -10.76 22.76 -8.64
CA SER A 110 -12.02 22.25 -9.18
C SER A 110 -12.70 21.39 -8.13
N ALA A 111 -14.00 21.58 -7.96
CA ALA A 111 -14.80 20.72 -7.11
C ALA A 111 -14.82 19.31 -7.72
N THR A 112 -14.03 18.39 -7.17
CA THR A 112 -14.06 16.99 -7.57
C THR A 112 -15.47 16.45 -7.37
N SER A 113 -16.07 15.92 -8.45
CA SER A 113 -17.41 15.37 -8.41
C SER A 113 -17.52 14.28 -7.34
N THR A 114 -18.53 14.35 -6.48
CA THR A 114 -18.80 13.36 -5.42
C THR A 114 -18.88 11.93 -5.98
N LYS A 115 -19.34 11.77 -7.24
CA LYS A 115 -19.34 10.48 -7.94
C LYS A 115 -17.94 9.93 -8.19
N LEU A 116 -17.00 10.78 -8.60
CA LEU A 116 -15.62 10.37 -8.85
C LEU A 116 -14.92 9.97 -7.55
N MET A 117 -15.13 10.73 -6.46
CA MET A 117 -14.56 10.41 -5.16
C MET A 117 -15.05 9.07 -4.62
N SER A 118 -16.34 8.75 -4.82
CA SER A 118 -16.93 7.47 -4.42
C SER A 118 -16.43 6.30 -5.27
N CYS A 119 -16.19 6.53 -6.56
CA CYS A 119 -15.59 5.53 -7.45
C CYS A 119 -14.15 5.18 -7.03
N VAL A 120 -13.32 6.20 -6.74
CA VAL A 120 -11.96 6.03 -6.21
C VAL A 120 -11.99 5.23 -4.90
N PHE A 121 -12.88 5.57 -3.98
CA PHE A 121 -13.05 4.82 -2.73
C PHE A 121 -13.40 3.35 -2.95
N ALA A 122 -14.35 3.04 -3.85
CA ALA A 122 -14.73 1.67 -4.15
C ALA A 122 -13.56 0.86 -4.71
N ILE A 123 -12.75 1.47 -5.58
CA ILE A 123 -11.55 0.84 -6.13
C ILE A 123 -10.46 0.68 -5.06
N ASP A 124 -10.27 1.64 -4.16
CA ASP A 124 -9.31 1.57 -3.05
C ASP A 124 -9.62 0.37 -2.12
N VAL A 125 -10.90 0.15 -1.81
CA VAL A 125 -11.36 -1.02 -1.02
C VAL A 125 -11.11 -2.33 -1.77
N LEU A 126 -11.41 -2.37 -3.08
CA LEU A 126 -11.16 -3.54 -3.90
C LEU A 126 -9.66 -3.90 -3.96
N LEU A 127 -8.81 -2.90 -4.17
CA LEU A 127 -7.35 -3.08 -4.22
C LEU A 127 -6.78 -3.48 -2.86
N LEU A 128 -7.30 -2.95 -1.76
CA LEU A 128 -6.91 -3.40 -0.41
C LEU A 128 -7.17 -4.90 -0.25
N GLY A 129 -8.36 -5.38 -0.63
CA GLY A 129 -8.71 -6.79 -0.56
C GLY A 129 -7.77 -7.67 -1.39
N ILE A 130 -7.56 -7.30 -2.66
CA ILE A 130 -6.69 -8.04 -3.59
C ILE A 130 -5.23 -8.04 -3.09
N LEU A 131 -4.72 -6.89 -2.65
CA LEU A 131 -3.34 -6.78 -2.20
C LEU A 131 -3.13 -7.55 -0.89
N ALA A 132 -4.09 -7.48 0.05
CA ALA A 132 -4.03 -8.23 1.30
C ALA A 132 -4.07 -9.75 1.07
N SER A 133 -4.95 -10.25 0.20
CA SER A 133 -5.01 -11.68 -0.13
C SER A 133 -3.74 -12.14 -0.83
N ALA A 134 -3.22 -11.35 -1.77
CA ALA A 134 -1.99 -11.68 -2.49
C ALA A 134 -0.76 -11.68 -1.57
N THR A 135 -0.68 -10.69 -0.67
CA THR A 135 0.39 -10.60 0.33
C THR A 135 0.31 -11.75 1.34
N GLY A 136 -0.90 -12.16 1.74
CA GLY A 136 -1.11 -13.33 2.59
C GLY A 136 -0.61 -14.62 1.94
N ALA A 137 -0.99 -14.89 0.70
CA ALA A 137 -0.54 -16.06 -0.05
C ALA A 137 0.98 -16.05 -0.27
N ALA A 138 1.55 -14.93 -0.69
CA ALA A 138 2.99 -14.78 -0.87
C ALA A 138 3.74 -14.92 0.47
N GLY A 139 3.20 -14.35 1.55
CA GLY A 139 3.75 -14.44 2.89
C GLY A 139 3.76 -15.87 3.43
N GLU A 140 2.70 -16.65 3.18
CA GLU A 140 2.65 -18.06 3.56
C GLU A 140 3.71 -18.88 2.83
N VAL A 141 3.81 -18.74 1.50
CA VAL A 141 4.82 -19.43 0.70
C VAL A 141 6.24 -19.03 1.14
N ALA A 142 6.47 -17.74 1.41
CA ALA A 142 7.74 -17.25 1.93
C ALA A 142 8.06 -17.80 3.32
N TYR A 143 7.08 -17.87 4.22
CA TYR A 143 7.25 -18.40 5.58
C TYR A 143 7.57 -19.89 5.57
N LEU A 144 6.82 -20.66 4.78
CA LEU A 144 7.11 -22.07 4.59
C LEU A 144 8.51 -22.25 3.98
N GLY A 145 8.98 -21.35 3.11
CA GLY A 145 10.30 -21.45 2.48
C GLY A 145 11.44 -21.18 3.47
N LEU A 146 11.18 -20.34 4.48
CA LEU A 146 12.10 -20.02 5.56
C LEU A 146 12.17 -21.14 6.61
N LYS A 147 11.01 -21.62 7.06
CA LYS A 147 10.92 -22.56 8.20
C LYS A 147 10.92 -24.02 7.77
N GLY A 148 10.42 -24.33 6.58
CA GLY A 148 10.11 -25.68 6.13
C GLY A 148 8.95 -26.29 6.93
N ASN A 149 8.49 -27.46 6.50
CA ASN A 149 7.55 -28.29 7.25
C ASN A 149 7.89 -29.77 7.05
N SER A 150 8.51 -30.39 8.06
CA SER A 150 8.93 -31.79 8.03
C SER A 150 7.77 -32.75 7.81
N ASN A 151 6.57 -32.41 8.30
CA ASN A 151 5.41 -33.30 8.26
C ASN A 151 4.87 -33.51 6.85
N VAL A 152 5.13 -32.57 5.94
CA VAL A 152 4.75 -32.64 4.52
C VAL A 152 5.98 -32.70 3.60
N GLY A 153 7.16 -32.94 4.16
CA GLY A 153 8.43 -33.04 3.42
C GLY A 153 8.96 -31.72 2.86
N TRP A 154 8.41 -30.57 3.23
CA TRP A 154 8.88 -29.26 2.74
C TRP A 154 10.20 -28.87 3.39
N GLN A 155 11.25 -28.81 2.58
CA GLN A 155 12.60 -28.44 3.02
C GLN A 155 12.75 -26.92 3.08
N LYS A 156 13.72 -26.45 3.88
CA LYS A 156 14.05 -25.02 3.98
C LYS A 156 14.78 -24.57 2.71
N ILE A 157 14.14 -23.68 1.95
CA ILE A 157 14.67 -23.15 0.68
C ILE A 157 15.59 -21.95 0.94
N CYS A 158 15.25 -21.12 1.93
CA CYS A 158 15.99 -19.89 2.22
C CYS A 158 17.41 -20.11 2.78
N ASN A 159 17.76 -21.32 3.18
CA ASN A 159 19.13 -21.66 3.57
C ASN A 159 20.08 -21.77 2.35
N VAL A 160 19.51 -22.01 1.17
CA VAL A 160 20.23 -22.10 -0.12
C VAL A 160 20.12 -20.79 -0.89
N TYR A 161 18.93 -20.17 -0.90
CA TYR A 161 18.63 -18.96 -1.67
C TYR A 161 18.44 -17.72 -0.76
N ASP A 162 19.47 -17.40 0.02
CA ASP A 162 19.41 -16.35 1.06
C ASP A 162 19.11 -14.95 0.49
N SER A 163 19.72 -14.57 -0.64
CA SER A 163 19.48 -13.27 -1.28
C SER A 163 18.05 -13.15 -1.83
N TYR A 164 17.55 -14.20 -2.49
CA TYR A 164 16.18 -14.29 -2.98
C TYR A 164 15.18 -14.16 -1.83
N CYS A 165 15.37 -14.92 -0.75
CA CYS A 165 14.49 -14.86 0.41
C CYS A 165 14.52 -13.51 1.12
N ARG A 166 15.67 -12.82 1.16
CA ARG A 166 15.73 -11.43 1.65
C ARG A 166 14.89 -10.49 0.78
N HIS A 167 14.99 -10.59 -0.55
CA HIS A 167 14.22 -9.74 -1.46
C HIS A 167 12.72 -10.02 -1.40
N VAL A 168 12.32 -11.30 -1.38
CA VAL A 168 10.92 -11.71 -1.24
C VAL A 168 10.37 -11.27 0.12
N GLY A 169 11.10 -11.53 1.21
CA GLY A 169 10.71 -11.11 2.56
C GLY A 169 10.56 -9.60 2.66
N PHE A 170 11.52 -8.84 2.14
CA PHE A 170 11.43 -7.38 2.06
C PHE A 170 10.21 -6.92 1.25
N SER A 171 9.97 -7.52 0.09
CA SER A 171 8.78 -7.22 -0.72
C SER A 171 7.48 -7.45 0.05
N VAL A 172 7.34 -8.59 0.74
CA VAL A 172 6.14 -8.91 1.54
C VAL A 172 5.96 -7.88 2.66
N LEU A 173 7.03 -7.51 3.36
CA LEU A 173 6.96 -6.48 4.42
C LEU A 173 6.50 -5.12 3.87
N ILE A 174 7.05 -4.68 2.74
CA ILE A 174 6.63 -3.43 2.10
C ILE A 174 5.19 -3.52 1.57
N SER A 175 4.76 -4.69 1.08
CA SER A 175 3.37 -4.92 0.66
C SER A 175 2.39 -4.81 1.84
N ILE A 176 2.73 -5.35 3.01
CA ILE A 176 1.91 -5.18 4.24
C ILE A 176 1.79 -3.69 4.58
N PHE A 177 2.90 -2.95 4.52
CA PHE A 177 2.87 -1.50 4.75
C PHE A 177 1.98 -0.77 3.73
N ALA A 178 2.03 -1.16 2.44
CA ALA A 178 1.13 -0.62 1.42
C ALA A 178 -0.36 -0.89 1.73
N SER A 179 -0.71 -2.09 2.23
CA SER A 179 -2.07 -2.39 2.70
C SER A 179 -2.51 -1.51 3.88
N ILE A 180 -1.60 -1.17 4.80
CA ILE A 180 -1.88 -0.23 5.90
C ILE A 180 -2.16 1.17 5.33
N VAL A 181 -1.36 1.63 4.36
CA VAL A 181 -1.55 2.93 3.70
C VAL A 181 -2.91 2.99 2.98
N LEU A 182 -3.30 1.94 2.25
CA LEU A 182 -4.63 1.82 1.64
C LEU A 182 -5.75 1.89 2.68
N SER A 183 -5.57 1.22 3.82
CA SER A 183 -6.53 1.27 4.93
C SER A 183 -6.68 2.69 5.49
N LEU A 184 -5.57 3.43 5.64
CA LEU A 184 -5.60 4.82 6.06
C LEU A 184 -6.31 5.73 5.05
N LEU A 185 -6.10 5.52 3.74
CA LEU A 185 -6.81 6.25 2.68
C LEU A 185 -8.33 6.05 2.77
N ILE A 186 -8.77 4.81 2.99
CA ILE A 186 -10.20 4.45 3.18
C ILE A 186 -10.76 5.17 4.41
N ILE A 187 -10.03 5.16 5.54
CA ILE A 187 -10.45 5.85 6.77
C ILE A 187 -10.57 7.37 6.54
N LEU A 188 -9.62 7.97 5.83
CA LEU A 188 -9.69 9.41 5.51
C LEU A 188 -10.85 9.75 4.60
N TYR A 189 -11.17 8.90 3.63
CA TYR A 189 -12.35 9.09 2.81
C TYR A 189 -13.62 9.09 3.69
N ILE A 190 -13.75 8.12 4.59
CA ILE A 190 -14.89 8.02 5.52
C ILE A 190 -14.98 9.26 6.42
N ILE A 191 -13.85 9.74 6.95
CA ILE A 191 -13.82 10.97 7.75
C ILE A 191 -14.25 12.17 6.90
N THR A 192 -13.79 12.24 5.65
CA THR A 192 -14.10 13.36 4.74
C THR A 192 -15.58 13.39 4.36
N ILE A 193 -16.19 12.24 4.08
CA ILE A 193 -17.62 12.17 3.78
C ILE A 193 -18.48 12.42 5.02
N SER A 194 -18.06 11.94 6.21
CA SER A 194 -18.81 12.17 7.46
C SER A 194 -18.86 13.63 7.91
N ARG A 195 -17.96 14.47 7.38
CA ARG A 195 -17.87 15.90 7.69
C ARG A 195 -18.56 16.80 6.66
N ARG A 196 -19.05 16.24 5.56
CA ARG A 196 -19.89 16.95 4.59
C ARG A 196 -21.35 16.89 5.00
#